data_AF-A0A8T5TEZ9-F1
#
_entry.id   AF-A0A8T5TEZ9-F1
#
_cell.length_a   1.000
_cell.length_b   1.000
_cell.length_c   1.000
_cell.angle_alpha   90.00
_cell.angle_beta   90.00
_cell.angle_gamma   90.00
#
_symmetry.space_group_name_H-M   'P 1'
#
loop_
_entity.id
_entity.type
_entity.pdbx_description
1 polymer ?
#
loop_
_entity_poly.entity_id
_entity_poly.type
_entity_poly.pdbx_seq_one_letter_code
_entity_poly.pdbx_strand_id
1 'polypeptide(L)'
;MKNICALSYFHRKIGPLIFYSYPENILDDKLLTRIANIMDQQFIEGFFTHSFEEIITMNYYFEISSDWARGNKDMLMISFIFEQQTLSEIEEKIQSLCSEFSEKLKSIETIYTAFRIGDIRNFDKEEQELIIKNNELVKLRVRELYWETIEITREKSEEEKLANLLKKKYIFQTLRKLSKGPLPLEWLREWFQNCFLKKSFDDTIETLIKRQLIFINQIGIVEKYVLLLKEVNAERIPPDSVIEYIDETPKLIELILPKVQKYFSSYETKTEEELEDDSFHLFQIIADPKKYNVLSELRNGLIPRDKLPKLVSKRNLNALSKVIEFLKEHDIIEELKYKNERYIVLKTNLQITTAFPEYLRKLLPKEAKPVVADTYNLIVNDKLSKENNYLEKEPPITSFKASKNNNNEKDAPKFKKKLVKKKNNKKEME
;
A
#
# COMPACT_ATOMS: atom_id res chain seq x y z
N MET A 1 -1.30 -11.20 -1.53
CA MET A 1 -2.45 -11.23 -0.61
C MET A 1 -3.72 -11.28 -1.43
N LYS A 2 -4.26 -12.47 -1.65
CA LYS A 2 -5.64 -12.60 -2.13
C LYS A 2 -6.59 -12.50 -0.94
N ASN A 3 -6.78 -11.27 -0.47
CA ASN A 3 -7.80 -11.01 0.53
C ASN A 3 -9.17 -11.18 -0.16
N ILE A 4 -10.09 -11.87 0.52
CA ILE A 4 -11.43 -12.14 -0.01
C ILE A 4 -12.43 -11.90 1.11
N CYS A 5 -13.57 -11.30 0.78
CA CYS A 5 -14.71 -11.12 1.67
C CYS A 5 -15.88 -11.94 1.11
N ALA A 6 -16.40 -12.88 1.90
CA ALA A 6 -17.47 -13.78 1.49
C ALA A 6 -18.64 -13.71 2.48
N LEU A 7 -19.86 -13.57 1.97
CA LEU A 7 -21.09 -13.68 2.74
C LEU A 7 -21.70 -15.06 2.48
N SER A 8 -21.80 -15.83 3.55
CA SER A 8 -22.47 -17.12 3.59
C SER A 8 -23.89 -16.99 4.12
N TYR A 9 -24.77 -17.84 3.59
CA TYR A 9 -26.19 -17.91 3.92
C TYR A 9 -26.58 -19.37 4.17
N PHE A 10 -27.41 -19.61 5.19
CA PHE A 10 -27.95 -20.94 5.45
C PHE A 10 -29.23 -21.18 4.64
N HIS A 11 -29.12 -21.97 3.56
CA HIS A 11 -30.27 -22.34 2.75
C HIS A 11 -30.95 -23.59 3.28
N ARG A 12 -32.23 -23.49 3.63
CA ARG A 12 -32.99 -24.57 4.29
C ARG A 12 -32.91 -25.97 3.65
N LYS A 13 -32.84 -26.05 2.32
CA LYS A 13 -32.80 -27.35 1.60
C LYS A 13 -31.39 -27.86 1.33
N ILE A 14 -30.42 -26.95 1.27
CA ILE A 14 -29.08 -27.24 0.75
C ILE A 14 -28.05 -27.25 1.89
N GLY A 15 -28.31 -26.49 2.95
CA GLY A 15 -27.35 -26.19 4.02
C GLY A 15 -26.67 -24.84 3.78
N PRO A 16 -25.52 -24.60 4.44
CA PRO A 16 -24.77 -23.37 4.27
C PRO A 16 -24.19 -23.29 2.86
N LEU A 17 -24.20 -22.08 2.29
CA LEU A 17 -23.59 -21.80 1.00
C LEU A 17 -23.04 -20.37 0.96
N ILE A 18 -22.04 -20.14 0.11
CA ILE A 18 -21.55 -18.79 -0.14
C ILE A 18 -22.56 -18.09 -1.06
N PHE A 19 -23.25 -17.10 -0.53
CA PHE A 19 -24.23 -16.31 -1.28
C PHE A 19 -23.54 -15.34 -2.25
N TYR A 20 -22.48 -14.69 -1.78
CA TYR A 20 -21.69 -13.77 -2.59
C TYR A 20 -20.28 -13.64 -2.05
N SER A 21 -19.29 -13.50 -2.92
CA SER A 21 -17.90 -13.22 -2.55
C SER A 21 -17.32 -12.11 -3.42
N TYR A 22 -16.37 -11.37 -2.84
CA TYR A 22 -15.63 -10.34 -3.54
C TYR A 22 -14.14 -10.39 -3.15
N PRO A 23 -13.21 -10.29 -4.12
CA PRO A 23 -13.46 -10.21 -5.57
C PRO A 23 -14.07 -11.50 -6.14
N GLU A 24 -14.88 -11.35 -7.20
CA GLU A 24 -15.68 -12.45 -7.76
C GLU A 24 -14.79 -13.54 -8.39
N ASN A 25 -15.23 -14.80 -8.30
CA ASN A 25 -14.59 -15.98 -8.94
C ASN A 25 -13.13 -16.26 -8.53
N ILE A 26 -12.67 -15.76 -7.37
CA ILE A 26 -11.33 -16.08 -6.85
C ILE A 26 -11.32 -17.39 -6.05
N LEU A 27 -12.42 -17.72 -5.37
CA LEU A 27 -12.52 -18.91 -4.54
C LEU A 27 -12.72 -20.16 -5.39
N ASP A 28 -11.94 -21.20 -5.14
CA ASP A 28 -12.17 -22.52 -5.71
C ASP A 28 -13.32 -23.25 -4.97
N ASP A 29 -13.93 -24.24 -5.63
CA ASP A 29 -15.10 -24.97 -5.09
C ASP A 29 -14.81 -25.67 -3.76
N LYS A 30 -13.56 -26.10 -3.54
CA LYS A 30 -13.14 -26.76 -2.31
C LYS A 30 -13.13 -25.78 -1.14
N LEU A 31 -12.59 -24.58 -1.36
CA LEU A 31 -12.53 -23.51 -0.38
C LEU A 31 -13.92 -22.94 -0.09
N LEU A 32 -14.76 -22.76 -1.12
CA LEU A 32 -16.17 -22.38 -0.98
C LEU A 32 -16.90 -23.34 -0.03
N THR A 33 -16.75 -24.64 -0.25
CA THR A 33 -17.39 -25.69 0.56
C THR A 33 -16.86 -25.67 2.00
N ARG A 34 -15.54 -25.53 2.18
CA ARG A 34 -14.94 -25.46 3.52
C ARG A 34 -15.44 -24.25 4.31
N ILE A 35 -15.51 -23.07 3.70
CA ILE A 35 -15.99 -21.85 4.36
C ILE A 35 -17.48 -21.97 4.71
N ALA A 36 -18.29 -22.53 3.81
CA ALA A 36 -19.70 -22.80 4.10
C ALA A 36 -19.84 -23.72 5.32
N ASN A 37 -19.04 -24.80 5.40
CA ASN A 37 -19.09 -25.75 6.52
C ASN A 37 -18.68 -25.15 7.87
N ILE A 38 -17.91 -24.05 7.91
CA ILE A 38 -17.59 -23.35 9.16
C ILE A 38 -18.86 -22.78 9.79
N MET A 39 -19.83 -22.36 8.98
CA MET A 39 -21.09 -21.80 9.45
C MET A 39 -21.90 -22.81 10.28
N ASP A 40 -21.87 -24.09 9.92
CA ASP A 40 -22.60 -25.17 10.62
C ASP A 40 -22.07 -25.44 12.03
N GLN A 41 -20.85 -25.01 12.33
CA GLN A 41 -20.21 -25.25 13.62
C GLN A 41 -20.57 -24.18 14.65
N GLN A 42 -21.14 -23.04 14.22
CA GLN A 42 -21.35 -21.88 15.07
C GLN A 42 -22.83 -21.66 15.40
N PHE A 43 -23.11 -21.58 16.71
CA PHE A 43 -24.48 -21.42 17.24
C PHE A 43 -24.69 -20.10 17.98
N ILE A 44 -23.64 -19.30 18.19
CA ILE A 44 -23.68 -18.05 18.95
C ILE A 44 -23.22 -16.92 18.06
N GLU A 45 -24.00 -15.84 17.99
CA GLU A 45 -23.60 -14.60 17.29
C GLU A 45 -22.26 -14.09 17.83
N GLY A 46 -21.34 -13.78 16.92
CA GLY A 46 -20.05 -13.24 17.33
C GLY A 46 -18.93 -13.44 16.32
N PHE A 47 -17.80 -12.83 16.67
CA PHE A 47 -16.55 -12.90 15.93
C PHE A 47 -15.72 -14.09 16.36
N PHE A 48 -15.13 -14.80 15.41
CA PHE A 48 -14.21 -15.90 15.68
C PHE A 48 -13.24 -16.09 14.52
N THR A 49 -12.07 -16.65 14.83
CA THR A 49 -11.06 -16.98 13.85
C THR A 49 -10.99 -18.49 13.67
N HIS A 50 -10.79 -18.93 12.43
CA HIS A 50 -10.59 -20.33 12.11
C HIS A 50 -9.45 -20.46 11.11
N SER A 51 -8.45 -21.28 11.44
CA SER A 51 -7.28 -21.51 10.60
C SER A 51 -7.31 -22.94 10.05
N PHE A 52 -6.95 -23.10 8.79
CA PHE A 52 -6.72 -24.40 8.17
C PHE A 52 -5.67 -24.27 7.07
N GLU A 53 -4.71 -25.19 7.08
CA GLU A 53 -3.55 -25.14 6.18
C GLU A 53 -2.84 -23.77 6.31
N GLU A 54 -2.68 -23.04 5.21
CA GLU A 54 -2.07 -21.70 5.17
C GLU A 54 -3.12 -20.58 5.17
N ILE A 55 -4.41 -20.92 5.34
CA ILE A 55 -5.52 -19.98 5.27
C ILE A 55 -6.03 -19.67 6.67
N ILE A 56 -6.17 -18.39 6.95
CA ILE A 56 -6.84 -17.88 8.15
C ILE A 56 -8.12 -17.21 7.71
N THR A 57 -9.21 -17.61 8.36
CA THR A 57 -10.53 -17.01 8.17
C THR A 57 -10.93 -16.26 9.43
N MET A 58 -11.36 -15.01 9.26
CA MET A 58 -12.01 -14.24 10.30
C MET A 58 -13.49 -14.17 9.99
N ASN A 59 -14.28 -14.74 10.88
CA ASN A 59 -15.69 -14.98 10.65
C ASN A 59 -16.52 -14.19 11.66
N TYR A 60 -17.67 -13.70 11.21
CA TYR A 60 -18.67 -13.12 12.07
C TYR A 60 -20.03 -13.72 11.74
N TYR A 61 -20.53 -14.54 12.65
CA TYR A 61 -21.85 -15.16 12.56
C TYR A 61 -22.91 -14.24 13.16
N PHE A 62 -24.04 -14.08 12.47
CA PHE A 62 -25.17 -13.26 12.92
C PHE A 62 -26.47 -13.72 12.26
N GLU A 63 -27.59 -13.37 12.89
CA GLU A 63 -28.93 -13.67 12.42
C GLU A 63 -29.65 -12.38 12.02
N ILE A 64 -30.50 -12.45 11.00
CA ILE A 64 -31.40 -11.34 10.64
C ILE A 64 -32.85 -11.79 10.78
N SER A 65 -33.74 -10.87 11.17
CA SER A 65 -35.19 -11.13 11.16
C SER A 65 -35.67 -11.42 9.74
N SER A 66 -36.49 -12.45 9.59
CA SER A 66 -36.98 -12.88 8.28
C SER A 66 -38.34 -13.56 8.40
N ASP A 67 -39.37 -12.90 7.87
CA ASP A 67 -40.74 -13.43 7.88
C ASP A 67 -40.88 -14.67 6.99
N TRP A 68 -39.94 -14.84 6.04
CA TRP A 68 -39.90 -15.97 5.14
C TRP A 68 -39.12 -17.15 5.73
N ALA A 69 -38.38 -16.94 6.82
CA ALA A 69 -37.58 -17.94 7.52
C ALA A 69 -38.37 -18.68 8.62
N ARG A 70 -37.86 -19.86 9.04
CA ARG A 70 -38.58 -20.77 9.95
C ARG A 70 -37.98 -20.45 11.31
N GLY A 71 -38.82 -20.06 12.27
CA GLY A 71 -38.32 -19.40 13.48
C GLY A 71 -37.98 -17.92 13.28
N ASN A 72 -38.49 -17.31 12.20
CA ASN A 72 -38.42 -15.88 11.89
C ASN A 72 -36.99 -15.31 11.78
N LYS A 73 -35.99 -16.16 11.51
CA LYS A 73 -34.60 -15.76 11.40
C LYS A 73 -33.87 -16.47 10.27
N ASP A 74 -33.14 -15.71 9.46
CA ASP A 74 -32.16 -16.22 8.50
C ASP A 74 -30.75 -16.11 9.11
N MET A 75 -29.95 -17.15 8.97
CA MET A 75 -28.58 -17.20 9.48
C MET A 75 -27.61 -16.72 8.41
N LEU A 76 -26.64 -15.89 8.81
CA LEU A 76 -25.62 -15.32 7.95
C LEU A 76 -24.24 -15.40 8.60
N MET A 77 -23.22 -15.47 7.77
CA MET A 77 -21.84 -15.38 8.23
C MET A 77 -21.01 -14.59 7.21
N ILE A 78 -20.31 -13.55 7.67
CA ILE A 78 -19.30 -12.89 6.85
C ILE A 78 -17.93 -13.47 7.18
N SER A 79 -17.15 -13.79 6.16
CA SER A 79 -15.82 -14.40 6.26
C SER A 79 -14.79 -13.57 5.50
N PHE A 80 -13.74 -13.13 6.18
CA PHE A 80 -12.54 -12.60 5.55
C PHE A 80 -11.46 -13.67 5.49
N ILE A 81 -10.86 -13.85 4.33
CA ILE A 81 -9.93 -14.93 4.06
C ILE A 81 -8.56 -14.31 3.78
N PHE A 82 -7.57 -14.75 4.56
CA PHE A 82 -6.19 -14.29 4.51
C PHE A 82 -5.24 -15.47 4.29
N GLU A 83 -4.18 -15.25 3.52
CA GLU A 83 -3.10 -16.21 3.27
C GLU A 83 -2.02 -16.18 4.36
N GLN A 84 -2.07 -15.22 5.27
CA GLN A 84 -1.05 -15.00 6.31
C GLN A 84 -1.71 -14.52 7.60
N GLN A 85 -1.03 -14.77 8.72
CA GLN A 85 -1.47 -14.31 10.01
C GLN A 85 -1.44 -12.79 10.10
N THR A 86 -2.52 -12.24 10.63
CA THR A 86 -2.72 -10.81 10.86
C THR A 86 -2.28 -10.43 12.26
N LEU A 87 -1.98 -9.14 12.46
CA LEU A 87 -1.72 -8.58 13.78
C LEU A 87 -3.02 -8.46 14.57
N SER A 88 -2.98 -8.62 15.90
CA SER A 88 -4.17 -8.53 16.76
C SER A 88 -4.91 -7.18 16.63
N GLU A 89 -4.19 -6.08 16.43
CA GLU A 89 -4.80 -4.76 16.17
C GLU A 89 -5.64 -4.71 14.88
N ILE A 90 -5.32 -5.56 13.89
CA ILE A 90 -6.08 -5.67 12.64
C ILE A 90 -7.33 -6.51 12.88
N GLU A 91 -7.23 -7.58 13.67
CA GLU A 91 -8.36 -8.43 14.03
C GLU A 91 -9.45 -7.63 14.75
N GLU A 92 -9.08 -6.80 15.74
CA GLU A 92 -10.02 -5.93 16.46
C GLU A 92 -10.75 -4.95 15.52
N LYS A 93 -10.03 -4.38 14.54
CA LYS A 93 -10.64 -3.49 13.55
C LYS A 93 -11.61 -4.24 12.64
N ILE A 94 -11.23 -5.43 12.17
CA ILE A 94 -12.10 -6.26 11.34
C ILE A 94 -13.35 -6.68 12.12
N GLN A 95 -13.21 -7.07 13.39
CA GLN A 95 -14.33 -7.36 14.27
C GLN A 95 -15.29 -6.16 14.36
N SER A 96 -14.77 -4.95 14.56
CA SER A 96 -15.59 -3.73 14.58
C SER A 96 -16.34 -3.53 13.26
N LEU A 97 -15.67 -3.72 12.11
CA LEU A 97 -16.29 -3.62 10.78
C LEU A 97 -17.39 -4.67 10.58
N CYS A 98 -17.17 -5.93 11.00
CA CYS A 98 -18.16 -7.00 10.97
C CYS A 98 -19.40 -6.64 11.81
N SER A 99 -19.19 -6.15 13.03
CA SER A 99 -20.28 -5.77 13.93
C SER A 99 -21.14 -4.68 13.28
N GLU A 100 -20.52 -3.60 12.80
CA GLU A 100 -21.21 -2.53 12.09
C GLU A 100 -21.95 -3.03 10.83
N PHE A 101 -21.33 -3.93 10.06
CA PHE A 101 -21.96 -4.53 8.89
C PHE A 101 -23.22 -5.32 9.27
N SER A 102 -23.15 -6.11 10.34
CA SER A 102 -24.29 -6.89 10.83
C SER A 102 -25.44 -5.99 11.30
N GLU A 103 -25.16 -4.93 12.05
CA GLU A 103 -26.15 -3.94 12.50
C GLU A 103 -26.80 -3.22 11.31
N LYS A 104 -25.99 -2.85 10.30
CA LYS A 104 -26.49 -2.21 9.07
C LYS A 104 -27.45 -3.13 8.31
N LEU A 105 -27.19 -4.43 8.25
CA LEU A 105 -28.12 -5.38 7.64
C LEU A 105 -29.37 -5.59 8.51
N LYS A 106 -29.20 -5.81 9.82
CA LYS A 106 -30.29 -6.00 10.79
C LYS A 106 -31.27 -4.83 10.84
N SER A 107 -30.81 -3.60 10.56
CA SER A 107 -31.68 -2.42 10.56
C SER A 107 -32.60 -2.29 9.34
N ILE A 108 -32.45 -3.15 8.33
CA ILE A 108 -33.30 -3.17 7.14
C ILE A 108 -34.25 -4.35 7.23
N GLU A 109 -35.50 -4.08 7.62
CA GLU A 109 -36.53 -5.11 7.89
C GLU A 109 -36.71 -6.10 6.72
N THR A 110 -36.67 -5.63 5.48
CA THR A 110 -36.91 -6.48 4.29
C THR A 110 -35.66 -7.08 3.69
N ILE A 111 -34.47 -6.91 4.29
CA ILE A 111 -33.19 -7.32 3.66
C ILE A 111 -33.11 -8.83 3.41
N TYR A 112 -33.83 -9.63 4.20
CA TYR A 112 -33.89 -11.09 4.07
C TYR A 112 -34.36 -11.56 2.68
N THR A 113 -35.13 -10.72 1.98
CA THR A 113 -35.60 -11.00 0.62
C THR A 113 -34.44 -11.16 -0.38
N ALA A 114 -33.28 -10.54 -0.13
CA ALA A 114 -32.08 -10.63 -0.97
C ALA A 114 -31.62 -12.08 -1.24
N PHE A 115 -31.87 -12.97 -0.28
CA PHE A 115 -31.43 -14.37 -0.31
C PHE A 115 -32.38 -15.31 -1.07
N ARG A 116 -33.49 -14.78 -1.63
CA ARG A 116 -34.43 -15.53 -2.47
C ARG A 116 -34.21 -15.33 -3.97
N ILE A 117 -33.11 -14.69 -4.37
CA ILE A 117 -32.80 -14.41 -5.78
C ILE A 117 -32.82 -15.66 -6.68
N GLY A 118 -32.43 -16.82 -6.14
CA GLY A 118 -32.46 -18.10 -6.88
C GLY A 118 -33.88 -18.60 -7.20
N ASP A 119 -34.86 -18.21 -6.38
CA ASP A 119 -36.26 -18.62 -6.48
C ASP A 119 -37.17 -17.49 -6.99
N ILE A 120 -36.59 -16.42 -7.57
CA ILE A 120 -37.29 -15.18 -7.92
C ILE A 120 -38.57 -15.38 -8.74
N ARG A 121 -38.63 -16.44 -9.57
CA ARG A 121 -39.79 -16.77 -10.41
C ARG A 121 -41.04 -17.19 -9.62
N ASN A 122 -40.89 -17.52 -8.35
CA ASN A 122 -41.97 -17.97 -7.48
C ASN A 122 -42.71 -16.82 -6.80
N PHE A 123 -42.26 -15.57 -6.99
CA PHE A 123 -42.76 -14.37 -6.35
C PHE A 123 -43.54 -13.49 -7.33
N ASP A 124 -44.39 -12.61 -6.83
CA ASP A 124 -45.09 -11.63 -7.68
C ASP A 124 -44.15 -10.51 -8.17
N LYS A 125 -44.63 -9.63 -9.06
CA LYS A 125 -43.79 -8.59 -9.65
C LYS A 125 -43.23 -7.61 -8.63
N GLU A 126 -44.00 -7.25 -7.61
CA GLU A 126 -43.58 -6.26 -6.60
C GLU A 126 -42.51 -6.86 -5.69
N GLU A 127 -42.70 -8.11 -5.27
CA GLU A 127 -41.72 -8.88 -4.52
C GLU A 127 -40.44 -9.14 -5.32
N GLN A 128 -40.56 -9.43 -6.62
CA GLN A 128 -39.40 -9.59 -7.51
C GLN A 128 -38.53 -8.34 -7.56
N GLU A 129 -39.14 -7.16 -7.69
CA GLU A 129 -38.42 -5.88 -7.67
C GLU A 129 -37.70 -5.65 -6.33
N LEU A 130 -38.37 -5.97 -5.22
CA LEU A 130 -37.79 -5.87 -3.89
C LEU A 130 -36.60 -6.83 -3.70
N ILE A 131 -36.73 -8.09 -4.15
CA ILE A 131 -35.67 -9.11 -4.10
C ILE A 131 -34.45 -8.64 -4.90
N ILE A 132 -34.63 -8.13 -6.12
CA ILE A 132 -33.53 -7.64 -6.96
C ILE A 132 -32.83 -6.47 -6.28
N LYS A 133 -33.58 -5.47 -5.82
CA LYS A 133 -33.05 -4.29 -5.14
C LYS A 133 -32.25 -4.66 -3.89
N ASN A 134 -32.78 -5.57 -3.06
CA ASN A 134 -32.10 -6.00 -1.84
C ASN A 134 -30.89 -6.90 -2.15
N ASN A 135 -30.94 -7.73 -3.20
CA ASN A 135 -29.79 -8.51 -3.68
C ASN A 135 -28.62 -7.60 -4.07
N GLU A 136 -28.90 -6.58 -4.89
CA GLU A 136 -27.90 -5.59 -5.29
C GLU A 136 -27.34 -4.83 -4.09
N LEU A 137 -28.21 -4.46 -3.14
CA LEU A 137 -27.81 -3.79 -1.91
C LEU A 137 -26.85 -4.65 -1.08
N VAL A 138 -27.18 -5.92 -0.83
CA VAL A 138 -26.31 -6.83 -0.05
C VAL A 138 -24.96 -7.00 -0.75
N LYS A 139 -24.94 -7.24 -2.06
CA LYS A 139 -23.70 -7.35 -2.84
C LYS A 139 -22.86 -6.08 -2.75
N LEU A 140 -23.49 -4.92 -2.88
CA LEU A 140 -22.83 -3.63 -2.71
C LEU A 140 -22.21 -3.52 -1.32
N ARG A 141 -22.95 -3.85 -0.25
CA ARG A 141 -22.44 -3.82 1.12
C ARG A 141 -21.23 -4.74 1.34
N VAL A 142 -21.23 -5.95 0.76
CA VAL A 142 -20.09 -6.86 0.85
C VAL A 142 -18.86 -6.28 0.13
N ARG A 143 -19.05 -5.65 -1.04
CA ARG A 143 -17.96 -4.95 -1.75
C ARG A 143 -17.42 -3.78 -0.92
N GLU A 144 -18.28 -2.99 -0.30
CA GLU A 144 -17.86 -1.88 0.58
C GLU A 144 -17.03 -2.40 1.76
N LEU A 145 -17.54 -3.42 2.44
CA LEU A 145 -16.85 -4.06 3.55
C LEU A 145 -15.49 -4.61 3.13
N TYR A 146 -15.40 -5.21 1.94
CA TYR A 146 -14.12 -5.64 1.39
C TYR A 146 -13.13 -4.48 1.28
N TRP A 147 -13.53 -3.36 0.66
CA TRP A 147 -12.64 -2.21 0.47
C TRP A 147 -12.22 -1.58 1.80
N GLU A 148 -13.13 -1.49 2.76
CA GLU A 148 -12.82 -1.03 4.12
C GLU A 148 -11.77 -1.95 4.80
N THR A 149 -11.90 -3.26 4.61
CA THR A 149 -10.90 -4.23 5.12
C THR A 149 -9.57 -4.14 4.39
N ILE A 150 -9.56 -3.96 3.06
CA ILE A 150 -8.32 -3.75 2.30
C ILE A 150 -7.61 -2.48 2.77
N GLU A 151 -8.34 -1.40 3.02
CA GLU A 151 -7.78 -0.12 3.49
C GLU A 151 -6.98 -0.29 4.80
N ILE A 152 -7.41 -1.18 5.69
CA ILE A 152 -6.74 -1.43 6.97
C ILE A 152 -5.70 -2.55 6.92
N THR A 153 -5.83 -3.52 6.01
CA THR A 153 -4.96 -4.71 5.93
C THR A 153 -3.82 -4.57 4.92
N ARG A 154 -3.93 -3.66 3.94
CA ARG A 154 -2.89 -3.50 2.92
C ARG A 154 -1.57 -3.07 3.53
N GLU A 155 -0.48 -3.53 2.91
CA GLU A 155 0.83 -2.99 3.22
C GLU A 155 0.86 -1.50 2.83
N LYS A 156 1.18 -0.66 3.81
CA LYS A 156 1.34 0.78 3.59
C LYS A 156 2.67 1.05 2.87
N SER A 157 2.66 2.00 1.95
CA SER A 157 3.90 2.44 1.31
C SER A 157 4.86 3.06 2.33
N GLU A 158 6.15 3.14 2.02
CA GLU A 158 7.11 3.86 2.88
C GLU A 158 6.71 5.33 3.06
N GLU A 159 6.16 5.95 2.01
CA GLU A 159 5.56 7.30 2.06
C GLU A 159 4.47 7.38 3.14
N GLU A 160 3.50 6.47 3.15
CA GLU A 160 2.44 6.44 4.16
C GLU A 160 2.94 6.10 5.57
N LYS A 161 3.96 5.24 5.68
CA LYS A 161 4.59 4.90 6.98
C LYS A 161 5.27 6.13 7.57
N LEU A 162 6.02 6.90 6.77
CA LEU A 162 6.65 8.15 7.16
C LEU A 162 5.61 9.23 7.49
N ALA A 163 4.57 9.38 6.66
CA ALA A 163 3.48 10.32 6.91
C ALA A 163 2.75 10.03 8.23
N ASN A 164 2.45 8.76 8.51
CA ASN A 164 1.81 8.35 9.76
C ASN A 164 2.66 8.64 11.00
N LEU A 165 3.98 8.67 10.84
CA LEU A 165 4.92 9.07 11.89
C LEU A 165 4.95 10.60 12.03
N LEU A 166 5.09 11.33 10.92
CA LEU A 166 5.32 12.77 10.89
C LEU A 166 4.06 13.63 11.01
N LYS A 167 2.86 13.06 10.85
CA LYS A 167 1.61 13.74 11.26
C LYS A 167 1.58 14.09 12.74
N LYS A 168 2.41 13.44 13.57
CA LYS A 168 2.53 13.72 14.99
C LYS A 168 3.43 14.94 15.19
N LYS A 169 2.83 16.07 15.58
CA LYS A 169 3.52 17.37 15.74
C LYS A 169 4.83 17.28 16.54
N TYR A 170 4.84 16.52 17.64
CA TYR A 170 6.04 16.36 18.47
C TYR A 170 7.19 15.65 17.75
N ILE A 171 6.90 14.68 16.89
CA ILE A 171 7.93 13.99 16.09
C ILE A 171 8.43 14.90 14.99
N PHE A 172 7.52 15.54 14.25
CA PHE A 172 7.85 16.49 13.19
C PHE A 172 8.78 17.59 13.71
N GLN A 173 8.40 18.26 14.80
CA GLN A 173 9.21 19.32 15.39
C GLN A 173 10.54 18.82 15.95
N THR A 174 10.60 17.58 16.46
CA THR A 174 11.87 16.98 16.91
C THR A 174 12.84 16.78 15.76
N LEU A 175 12.38 16.27 14.61
CA LEU A 175 13.24 16.12 13.43
C LEU A 175 13.64 17.48 12.84
N ARG A 176 12.75 18.47 12.84
CA ARG A 176 13.07 19.85 12.45
C ARG A 176 14.08 20.52 13.37
N LYS A 177 14.02 20.21 14.67
CA LYS A 177 15.03 20.69 15.62
C LYS A 177 16.40 20.08 15.31
N LEU A 178 16.44 18.79 14.98
CA LEU A 178 17.66 18.06 14.63
C LEU A 178 18.18 18.36 13.21
N SER A 179 17.36 18.86 12.28
CA SER A 179 17.83 19.25 10.94
C SER A 179 18.75 20.47 10.99
N LYS A 180 18.64 21.29 12.04
CA LYS A 180 19.53 22.43 12.30
C LYS A 180 20.94 22.02 12.77
N GLY A 181 21.13 20.77 13.19
CA GLY A 181 22.42 20.24 13.62
C GLY A 181 22.32 19.18 14.71
N PRO A 182 23.43 18.48 15.00
CA PRO A 182 23.50 17.51 16.09
C PRO A 182 23.30 18.19 17.45
N LEU A 183 22.61 17.51 18.37
CA LEU A 183 22.29 18.04 19.70
C LEU A 183 22.68 17.03 20.80
N PRO A 184 23.17 17.49 21.97
CA PRO A 184 23.28 16.64 23.14
C PRO A 184 21.93 16.03 23.49
N LEU A 185 21.91 14.74 23.84
CA LEU A 185 20.68 14.01 24.16
C LEU A 185 19.92 14.66 25.33
N GLU A 186 20.64 15.18 26.32
CA GLU A 186 20.06 15.84 27.49
C GLU A 186 19.37 17.16 27.12
N TRP A 187 19.99 17.97 26.26
CA TRP A 187 19.39 19.22 25.79
C TRP A 187 18.16 18.98 24.93
N LEU A 188 18.18 17.93 24.11
CA LEU A 188 17.01 17.52 23.34
C LEU A 188 15.88 17.04 24.28
N ARG A 189 16.22 16.31 25.35
CA ARG A 189 15.26 15.85 26.37
C ARG A 189 14.61 17.02 27.08
N GLU A 190 15.39 17.97 27.59
CA GLU A 190 14.90 19.18 28.26
C GLU A 190 13.98 19.99 27.34
N TRP A 191 14.43 20.26 26.10
CA TRP A 191 13.60 20.95 25.10
C TRP A 191 12.29 20.21 24.82
N PHE A 192 12.35 18.89 24.63
CA PHE A 192 11.17 18.08 24.33
C PHE A 192 10.17 18.07 25.49
N GLN A 193 10.64 17.92 26.73
CA GLN A 193 9.79 17.92 27.92
C GLN A 193 9.12 19.29 28.13
N ASN A 194 9.84 20.38 27.86
CA ASN A 194 9.29 21.73 27.93
C ASN A 194 8.23 21.99 26.85
N CYS A 195 8.41 21.47 25.63
CA CYS A 195 7.46 21.65 24.54
C CYS A 195 6.28 20.65 24.57
N PHE A 196 6.47 19.44 25.12
CA PHE A 196 5.52 18.33 25.00
C PHE A 196 5.31 17.57 26.31
N LEU A 197 4.80 18.27 27.33
CA LEU A 197 4.60 17.76 28.71
C LEU A 197 3.91 16.39 28.87
N LYS A 198 3.08 15.97 27.90
CA LYS A 198 2.29 14.72 27.96
C LYS A 198 2.84 13.59 27.09
N LYS A 199 4.02 13.76 26.49
CA LYS A 199 4.60 12.78 25.56
C LYS A 199 5.87 12.16 26.14
N SER A 200 6.02 10.85 25.95
CA SER A 200 7.24 10.14 26.36
C SER A 200 8.37 10.47 25.40
N PHE A 201 9.45 11.07 25.94
CA PHE A 201 10.66 11.33 25.18
C PHE A 201 11.34 10.02 24.77
N ASP A 202 11.45 9.06 25.70
CA ASP A 202 12.16 7.81 25.47
C ASP A 202 11.48 6.98 24.37
N ASP A 203 10.14 6.86 24.40
CA ASP A 203 9.38 6.18 23.33
C ASP A 203 9.57 6.86 21.97
N THR A 204 9.66 8.20 21.97
CA THR A 204 9.86 8.99 20.75
C THR A 204 11.23 8.72 20.16
N ILE A 205 12.28 8.75 20.98
CA ILE A 205 13.65 8.48 20.56
C ILE A 205 13.80 7.03 20.10
N GLU A 206 13.26 6.06 20.84
CA GLU A 206 13.29 4.65 20.43
C GLU A 206 12.60 4.46 19.07
N THR A 207 11.44 5.09 18.87
CA THR A 207 10.73 5.06 17.59
C THR A 207 11.58 5.63 16.45
N LEU A 208 12.25 6.77 16.68
CA LEU A 208 13.08 7.43 15.68
C LEU A 208 14.35 6.61 15.34
N ILE A 209 14.97 5.96 16.33
CA ILE A 209 16.11 5.04 16.14
C ILE A 209 15.66 3.81 15.34
N LYS A 210 14.55 3.17 15.74
CA LYS A 210 14.01 1.98 15.06
C LYS A 210 13.67 2.25 13.60
N ARG A 211 13.25 3.48 13.28
CA ARG A 211 12.98 3.95 11.91
C ARG A 211 14.24 4.45 11.17
N GLN A 212 15.42 4.37 11.78
CA GLN A 212 16.69 4.82 11.22
C GLN A 212 16.67 6.29 10.76
N LEU A 213 15.89 7.12 11.47
CA LEU A 213 15.83 8.57 11.21
C LEU A 213 16.92 9.31 11.99
N ILE A 214 17.27 8.80 13.18
CA ILE A 214 18.30 9.35 14.03
C ILE A 214 19.32 8.29 14.43
N PHE A 215 20.50 8.74 14.82
CA PHE A 215 21.56 7.94 15.41
C PHE A 215 22.05 8.62 16.69
N ILE A 216 22.27 7.85 17.75
CA ILE A 216 22.88 8.35 18.97
C ILE A 216 24.34 7.92 18.98
N ASN A 217 25.23 8.90 18.88
CA ASN A 217 26.68 8.67 19.00
C ASN A 217 27.15 9.04 20.40
N GLN A 218 28.09 8.27 20.95
CA GLN A 218 28.76 8.60 22.20
C GLN A 218 30.16 9.15 21.90
N ILE A 219 30.44 10.36 22.36
CA ILE A 219 31.75 11.01 22.21
C ILE A 219 32.36 11.14 23.61
N GLY A 220 33.49 10.47 23.82
CA GLY A 220 34.15 10.42 25.13
C GLY A 220 33.42 9.55 26.15
N ILE A 221 33.59 9.86 27.44
CA ILE A 221 33.16 8.98 28.54
C ILE A 221 31.66 9.12 28.85
N VAL A 222 31.05 10.29 28.60
CA VAL A 222 29.69 10.57 29.12
C VAL A 222 28.73 11.22 28.11
N GLU A 223 29.22 11.92 27.09
CA GLU A 223 28.32 12.72 26.24
C GLU A 223 27.73 11.92 25.07
N LYS A 224 26.40 11.87 25.03
CA LYS A 224 25.62 11.29 23.93
C LYS A 224 25.05 12.40 23.07
N TYR A 225 25.31 12.34 21.77
CA TYR A 225 24.78 13.26 20.77
C TYR A 225 23.78 12.54 19.88
N VAL A 226 22.68 13.23 19.59
CA VAL A 226 21.66 12.78 18.64
C VAL A 226 21.94 13.44 17.30
N LEU A 227 22.13 12.61 16.28
CA LEU A 227 22.34 13.04 14.90
C LEU A 227 21.12 12.64 14.07
N LEU A 228 20.63 13.56 13.25
CA LEU A 228 19.70 13.22 12.18
C LEU A 228 20.47 12.45 11.10
N LEU A 229 19.96 11.29 10.69
CA LEU A 229 20.48 10.51 9.57
C LEU A 229 19.75 10.83 8.28
N LYS A 230 18.42 10.99 8.37
CA LYS A 230 17.54 11.22 7.24
C LYS A 230 16.62 12.39 7.56
N GLU A 231 16.74 13.44 6.78
CA GLU A 231 15.77 14.52 6.73
C GLU A 231 14.61 14.06 5.85
N VAL A 232 13.39 14.14 6.39
CA VAL A 232 12.17 13.72 5.71
C VAL A 232 11.35 14.95 5.43
N ASN A 233 11.11 15.23 4.14
CA ASN A 233 10.33 16.37 3.70
C ASN A 233 9.11 15.88 2.93
N ALA A 234 7.97 16.53 3.16
CA ALA A 234 6.84 16.44 2.27
C ALA A 234 6.78 17.73 1.45
N GLU A 235 6.71 17.60 0.13
CA GLU A 235 6.69 18.73 -0.80
C GLU A 235 5.66 18.50 -1.90
N ARG A 236 5.28 19.60 -2.55
CA ARG A 236 4.41 19.56 -3.73
C ARG A 236 5.27 19.56 -4.97
N ILE A 237 4.96 18.67 -5.90
CA ILE A 237 5.63 18.58 -7.20
C ILE A 237 4.60 18.65 -8.34
N PRO A 238 5.00 19.12 -9.53
CA PRO A 238 4.16 19.00 -10.71
C PRO A 238 3.75 17.54 -10.93
N PRO A 239 2.49 17.25 -11.32
CA PRO A 239 2.05 15.88 -11.51
C PRO A 239 2.64 15.28 -12.79
N ASP A 240 3.25 14.10 -12.69
CA ASP A 240 3.76 13.36 -13.85
C ASP A 240 2.65 12.98 -14.83
N SER A 241 1.42 12.77 -14.34
CA SER A 241 0.26 12.49 -15.20
C SER A 241 -0.05 13.63 -16.18
N VAL A 242 0.37 14.87 -15.86
CA VAL A 242 0.31 15.98 -16.83
C VAL A 242 1.16 15.69 -18.06
N ILE A 243 2.28 14.98 -17.91
CA ILE A 243 3.16 14.58 -19.02
C ILE A 243 2.48 13.47 -19.84
N GLU A 244 1.90 12.46 -19.20
CA GLU A 244 1.20 11.36 -19.89
C GLU A 244 -0.02 11.84 -20.69
N TYR A 245 -0.75 12.84 -20.18
CA TYR A 245 -1.85 13.45 -20.93
C TYR A 245 -1.39 14.17 -22.22
N ILE A 246 -0.09 14.49 -22.36
CA ILE A 246 0.46 15.15 -23.57
C ILE A 246 0.27 14.23 -24.75
N ASP A 247 0.48 12.93 -24.52
CA ASP A 247 0.47 11.93 -25.55
C ASP A 247 -0.96 11.46 -25.88
N GLU A 248 -1.83 11.33 -24.87
CA GLU A 248 -3.17 10.74 -25.07
C GLU A 248 -4.27 11.77 -25.40
N THR A 249 -4.27 12.93 -24.75
CA THR A 249 -5.33 13.94 -24.92
C THR A 249 -4.80 15.39 -24.86
N PRO A 250 -4.14 15.88 -25.92
CA PRO A 250 -3.49 17.19 -25.96
C PRO A 250 -4.39 18.38 -25.56
N LYS A 251 -5.69 18.32 -25.89
CA LYS A 251 -6.67 19.37 -25.56
C LYS A 251 -6.94 19.52 -24.07
N LEU A 252 -6.77 18.45 -23.29
CA LEU A 252 -6.95 18.51 -21.83
C LEU A 252 -5.78 19.26 -21.18
N ILE A 253 -4.60 19.19 -21.79
CA ILE A 253 -3.40 19.86 -21.30
C ILE A 253 -3.48 21.37 -21.39
N GLU A 254 -4.01 21.89 -22.49
CA GLU A 254 -4.23 23.32 -22.66
C GLU A 254 -5.07 23.91 -21.51
N LEU A 255 -5.92 23.10 -20.88
CA LEU A 255 -6.74 23.50 -19.73
C LEU A 255 -6.03 23.35 -18.38
N ILE A 256 -5.17 22.34 -18.22
CA ILE A 256 -4.55 22.01 -16.92
C ILE A 256 -3.20 22.72 -16.73
N LEU A 257 -2.37 22.78 -17.76
CA LEU A 257 -0.99 23.25 -17.66
C LEU A 257 -0.89 24.70 -17.17
N PRO A 258 -1.71 25.66 -17.66
CA PRO A 258 -1.68 27.02 -17.13
C PRO A 258 -2.03 27.10 -15.63
N LYS A 259 -2.90 26.20 -15.15
CA LYS A 259 -3.31 26.15 -13.74
C LYS A 259 -2.20 25.58 -12.85
N VAL A 260 -1.51 24.55 -13.33
CA VAL A 260 -0.34 23.96 -12.66
C VAL A 260 0.79 25.00 -12.59
N GLN A 261 1.14 25.61 -13.72
CA GLN A 261 2.17 26.66 -13.78
C GLN A 261 1.85 27.82 -12.85
N LYS A 262 0.62 28.36 -12.90
CA LYS A 262 0.19 29.44 -12.02
C LYS A 262 0.34 29.08 -10.54
N TYR A 263 0.03 27.85 -10.17
CA TYR A 263 0.21 27.38 -8.79
C TYR A 263 1.69 27.38 -8.41
N PHE A 264 2.55 26.71 -9.18
CA PHE A 264 3.97 26.57 -8.84
C PHE A 264 4.73 27.90 -8.86
N SER A 265 4.37 28.82 -9.76
CA SER A 265 4.93 30.19 -9.72
C SER A 265 4.63 30.93 -8.41
N SER A 266 3.46 30.70 -7.80
CA SER A 266 3.15 31.25 -6.47
C SER A 266 3.80 30.44 -5.34
N TYR A 267 3.90 29.12 -5.51
CA TYR A 267 4.48 28.21 -4.51
C TYR A 267 5.97 28.47 -4.28
N GLU A 268 6.72 28.77 -5.34
CA GLU A 268 8.15 29.10 -5.28
C GLU A 268 8.44 30.41 -4.51
N THR A 269 7.44 31.28 -4.35
CA THR A 269 7.59 32.55 -3.62
C THR A 269 7.30 32.44 -2.12
N LYS A 270 6.91 31.26 -1.63
CA LYS A 270 6.62 31.03 -0.21
C LYS A 270 7.89 31.12 0.63
N THR A 271 7.70 31.60 1.86
CA THR A 271 8.74 31.64 2.90
C THR A 271 9.03 30.24 3.44
N GLU A 272 10.18 30.07 4.10
CA GLU A 272 10.54 28.79 4.75
C GLU A 272 9.51 28.34 5.79
N GLU A 273 8.92 29.28 6.54
CA GLU A 273 7.90 28.98 7.55
C GLU A 273 6.60 28.48 6.91
N GLU A 274 6.15 29.12 5.82
CA GLU A 274 4.97 28.67 5.05
C GLU A 274 5.18 27.29 4.41
N LEU A 275 6.40 26.99 3.97
CA LEU A 275 6.76 25.67 3.45
C LEU A 275 6.83 24.62 4.55
N GLU A 276 7.29 24.97 5.75
CA GLU A 276 7.30 24.07 6.90
C GLU A 276 5.87 23.70 7.33
N ASP A 277 4.98 24.69 7.41
CA ASP A 277 3.57 24.48 7.74
C ASP A 277 2.84 23.67 6.65
N ASP A 278 3.07 23.97 5.37
CA ASP A 278 2.53 23.16 4.27
C ASP A 278 3.06 21.73 4.36
N SER A 279 4.37 21.53 4.58
CA SER A 279 4.98 20.20 4.72
C SER A 279 4.34 19.38 5.85
N PHE A 280 4.10 19.99 7.01
CA PHE A 280 3.38 19.33 8.10
C PHE A 280 1.96 18.95 7.69
N HIS A 281 1.26 19.84 7.00
CA HIS A 281 -0.07 19.58 6.50
C HIS A 281 -0.10 18.45 5.46
N LEU A 282 0.88 18.39 4.56
CA LEU A 282 1.01 17.31 3.58
C LEU A 282 1.17 15.94 4.25
N PHE A 283 1.94 15.83 5.33
CA PHE A 283 2.02 14.60 6.11
C PHE A 283 0.66 14.19 6.69
N GLN A 284 -0.18 15.15 7.10
CA GLN A 284 -1.54 14.84 7.58
C GLN A 284 -2.44 14.32 6.45
N ILE A 285 -2.31 14.88 5.24
CA ILE A 285 -3.06 14.45 4.07
C ILE A 285 -2.66 13.03 3.66
N ILE A 286 -1.36 12.78 3.50
CA ILE A 286 -0.83 11.48 3.06
C ILE A 286 -1.08 10.39 4.10
N ALA A 287 -1.11 10.74 5.39
CA ALA A 287 -1.39 9.77 6.43
C ALA A 287 -2.87 9.35 6.54
N ASP A 288 -3.78 10.09 5.91
CA ASP A 288 -5.19 9.73 5.81
C ASP A 288 -5.38 8.73 4.66
N PRO A 289 -5.78 7.47 4.94
CA PRO A 289 -5.83 6.45 3.90
C PRO A 289 -6.84 6.76 2.79
N LYS A 290 -7.96 7.42 3.11
CA LYS A 290 -8.99 7.77 2.11
C LYS A 290 -8.48 8.84 1.16
N LYS A 291 -7.81 9.86 1.70
CA LYS A 291 -7.16 10.90 0.89
C LYS A 291 -6.05 10.28 0.04
N TYR A 292 -5.20 9.45 0.64
CA TYR A 292 -4.08 8.81 -0.06
C TYR A 292 -4.55 7.90 -1.19
N ASN A 293 -5.60 7.10 -1.00
CA ASN A 293 -6.14 6.24 -2.05
C ASN A 293 -6.61 7.06 -3.26
N VAL A 294 -7.33 8.18 -3.03
CA VAL A 294 -7.74 9.08 -4.12
C VAL A 294 -6.53 9.70 -4.83
N LEU A 295 -5.51 10.10 -4.08
CA LEU A 295 -4.27 10.62 -4.67
C LEU A 295 -3.54 9.57 -5.50
N SER A 296 -3.45 8.34 -5.01
CA SER A 296 -2.82 7.23 -5.72
C SER A 296 -3.52 6.92 -7.03
N GLU A 297 -4.86 6.91 -7.05
CA GLU A 297 -5.62 6.73 -8.29
C GLU A 297 -5.38 7.88 -9.27
N LEU A 298 -5.36 9.12 -8.78
CA LEU A 298 -5.12 10.30 -9.61
C LEU A 298 -3.67 10.42 -10.12
N ARG A 299 -2.70 9.77 -9.46
CA ARG A 299 -1.33 9.61 -9.98
C ARG A 299 -1.28 8.71 -11.22
N ASN A 300 -2.23 7.79 -11.36
CA ASN A 300 -2.32 6.86 -12.48
C ASN A 300 -3.23 7.34 -13.62
N GLY A 301 -3.98 8.44 -13.44
CA GLY A 301 -4.85 8.95 -14.49
C GLY A 301 -6.03 9.80 -13.99
N LEU A 302 -6.88 10.20 -14.94
CA LEU A 302 -8.03 11.06 -14.69
C LEU A 302 -9.24 10.25 -14.22
N ILE A 303 -9.98 10.79 -13.26
CA ILE A 303 -11.17 10.14 -12.71
C ILE A 303 -12.43 10.81 -13.27
N PRO A 304 -13.30 10.08 -14.01
CA PRO A 304 -14.58 10.61 -14.46
C PRO A 304 -15.54 10.80 -13.27
N ARG A 305 -15.83 12.04 -12.90
CA ARG A 305 -16.68 12.38 -11.74
C ARG A 305 -18.08 11.81 -11.89
N ASP A 306 -18.60 11.82 -13.12
CA ASP A 306 -19.98 11.40 -13.42
C ASP A 306 -20.17 9.86 -13.34
N LYS A 307 -19.08 9.09 -13.27
CA LYS A 307 -19.12 7.61 -13.11
C LYS A 307 -19.00 7.15 -11.65
N LEU A 308 -18.51 8.01 -10.75
CA LEU A 308 -18.39 7.70 -9.31
C LEU A 308 -19.71 7.22 -8.66
N PRO A 309 -20.89 7.82 -8.93
CA PRO A 309 -22.15 7.38 -8.31
C PRO A 309 -22.59 5.97 -8.64
N LYS A 310 -22.07 5.36 -9.72
CA LYS A 310 -22.45 4.01 -10.14
C LYS A 310 -21.62 2.92 -9.46
N LEU A 311 -20.53 3.29 -8.76
CA LEU A 311 -19.54 2.36 -8.24
C LEU A 311 -19.57 2.22 -6.70
N VAL A 312 -20.20 3.16 -5.99
CA VAL A 312 -20.20 3.23 -4.52
C VAL A 312 -21.58 3.61 -3.97
N SER A 313 -21.92 3.21 -2.73
CA SER A 313 -23.20 3.64 -2.11
C SER A 313 -23.24 5.15 -1.87
N LYS A 314 -24.45 5.69 -1.65
CA LYS A 314 -24.68 7.13 -1.36
C LYS A 314 -23.86 7.65 -0.17
N ARG A 315 -23.65 6.84 0.88
CA ARG A 315 -22.83 7.24 2.05
C ARG A 315 -21.35 7.34 1.69
N ASN A 316 -20.86 6.36 0.95
CA ASN A 316 -19.47 6.34 0.50
C ASN A 316 -19.21 7.40 -0.57
N LEU A 317 -20.20 7.70 -1.40
CA LEU A 317 -20.19 8.85 -2.29
C LEU A 317 -20.11 10.17 -1.52
N ASN A 318 -20.89 10.35 -0.44
CA ASN A 318 -20.79 11.56 0.38
C ASN A 318 -19.42 11.69 1.05
N ALA A 319 -18.86 10.58 1.56
CA ALA A 319 -17.52 10.57 2.13
C ALA A 319 -16.45 10.89 1.07
N LEU A 320 -16.56 10.30 -0.11
CA LEU A 320 -15.68 10.58 -1.24
C LEU A 320 -15.79 12.02 -1.73
N SER A 321 -17.01 12.56 -1.83
CA SER A 321 -17.25 13.97 -2.19
C SER A 321 -16.58 14.91 -1.20
N LYS A 322 -16.67 14.63 0.11
CA LYS A 322 -15.96 15.41 1.14
C LYS A 322 -14.45 15.34 0.96
N VAL A 323 -13.90 14.17 0.61
CA VAL A 323 -12.46 14.02 0.31
C VAL A 323 -12.08 14.83 -0.92
N ILE A 324 -12.86 14.74 -1.99
CA ILE A 324 -12.63 15.49 -3.24
C ILE A 324 -12.70 17.01 -2.98
N GLU A 325 -13.72 17.49 -2.27
CA GLU A 325 -13.86 18.90 -1.89
C GLU A 325 -12.67 19.36 -1.07
N PHE A 326 -12.27 18.60 -0.05
CA PHE A 326 -11.08 18.89 0.74
C PHE A 326 -9.81 18.98 -0.13
N LEU A 327 -9.57 18.00 -1.02
CA LEU A 327 -8.38 18.01 -1.88
C LEU A 327 -8.40 19.20 -2.86
N LYS A 328 -9.59 19.64 -3.29
CA LYS A 328 -9.75 20.81 -4.16
C LYS A 328 -9.48 22.12 -3.41
N GLU A 329 -10.01 22.26 -2.20
CA GLU A 329 -9.77 23.42 -1.32
C GLU A 329 -8.28 23.59 -0.99
N HIS A 330 -7.51 22.50 -0.97
CA HIS A 330 -6.07 22.51 -0.69
C HIS A 330 -5.21 22.53 -1.96
N ASP A 331 -5.78 22.90 -3.12
CA ASP A 331 -5.11 23.02 -4.42
C ASP A 331 -4.40 21.74 -4.90
N ILE A 332 -4.87 20.56 -4.47
CA ILE A 332 -4.29 19.27 -4.87
C ILE A 332 -4.90 18.78 -6.18
N ILE A 333 -6.21 18.95 -6.32
CA ILE A 333 -6.94 18.51 -7.51
C ILE A 333 -7.66 19.67 -8.18
N GLU A 334 -8.04 19.46 -9.43
CA GLU A 334 -8.87 20.36 -10.20
C GLU A 334 -9.98 19.60 -10.91
N GLU A 335 -11.11 20.27 -11.12
CA GLU A 335 -12.20 19.73 -11.93
C GLU A 335 -12.22 20.38 -13.32
N LEU A 336 -12.18 19.56 -14.35
CA LEU A 336 -12.21 19.98 -15.74
C LEU A 336 -13.45 19.42 -16.43
N LYS A 337 -14.07 20.23 -17.30
CA LYS A 337 -15.15 19.78 -18.17
C LYS A 337 -14.58 19.53 -19.56
N TYR A 338 -14.70 18.30 -20.06
CA TYR A 338 -14.22 17.92 -21.39
C TYR A 338 -15.20 16.95 -22.04
N LYS A 339 -15.54 17.17 -23.32
CA LYS A 339 -16.52 16.36 -24.08
C LYS A 339 -17.84 16.09 -23.32
N ASN A 340 -18.38 17.10 -22.64
CA ASN A 340 -19.59 17.02 -21.79
C ASN A 340 -19.50 16.11 -20.55
N GLU A 341 -18.32 15.57 -20.22
CA GLU A 341 -18.06 14.87 -18.96
C GLU A 341 -17.20 15.73 -18.04
N ARG A 342 -17.34 15.52 -16.72
CA ARG A 342 -16.45 16.12 -15.72
C ARG A 342 -15.37 15.14 -15.29
N TYR A 343 -14.13 15.62 -15.31
CA TYR A 343 -12.96 14.87 -14.89
C TYR A 343 -12.31 15.54 -13.69
N ILE A 344 -11.80 14.71 -12.79
CA ILE A 344 -10.95 15.10 -11.68
C ILE A 344 -9.52 14.77 -12.07
N VAL A 345 -8.62 15.74 -11.91
CA VAL A 345 -7.22 15.66 -12.30
C VAL A 345 -6.32 16.20 -11.19
N LEU A 346 -5.07 15.72 -11.10
CA LEU A 346 -4.08 16.32 -10.20
C LEU A 346 -3.68 17.71 -10.70
N LYS A 347 -3.75 18.69 -9.81
CA LYS A 347 -3.16 20.02 -9.98
C LYS A 347 -1.77 20.07 -9.35
N THR A 348 -1.62 19.46 -8.18
CA THR A 348 -0.34 19.27 -7.51
C THR A 348 -0.24 17.82 -7.06
N ASN A 349 0.91 17.18 -7.28
CA ASN A 349 1.20 15.90 -6.67
C ASN A 349 1.96 16.14 -5.36
N LEU A 350 1.78 15.23 -4.42
CA LEU A 350 2.46 15.27 -3.13
C LEU A 350 3.56 14.23 -3.15
N GLN A 351 4.74 14.53 -2.61
CA GLN A 351 5.82 13.58 -2.51
C GLN A 351 6.48 13.68 -1.15
N ILE A 352 6.75 12.53 -0.53
CA ILE A 352 7.66 12.45 0.62
C ILE A 352 9.02 12.00 0.12
N THR A 353 10.01 12.86 0.32
CA THR A 353 11.40 12.60 -0.01
C THR A 353 12.23 12.45 1.27
N THR A 354 13.29 11.66 1.18
CA THR A 354 14.28 11.53 2.25
C THR A 354 15.64 11.94 1.72
N ALA A 355 16.32 12.85 2.40
CA ALA A 355 17.65 13.32 2.04
C ALA A 355 18.58 13.26 3.25
N PHE A 356 19.90 13.30 3.01
CA PHE A 356 20.83 13.56 4.11
C PHE A 356 20.64 15.00 4.60
N PRO A 357 20.69 15.24 5.92
CA PRO A 357 20.65 16.60 6.47
C PRO A 357 21.73 17.48 5.85
N GLU A 358 21.43 18.76 5.65
CA GLU A 358 22.35 19.69 5.00
C GLU A 358 23.74 19.73 5.64
N TYR A 359 23.80 19.69 6.97
CA TYR A 359 25.06 19.72 7.70
C TYR A 359 25.92 18.47 7.44
N LEU A 360 25.31 17.32 7.16
CA LEU A 360 26.04 16.12 6.71
C LEU A 360 26.43 16.22 5.24
N ARG A 361 25.55 16.75 4.38
CA ARG A 361 25.84 16.96 2.95
C ARG A 361 27.08 17.85 2.74
N LYS A 362 27.26 18.88 3.56
CA LYS A 362 28.44 19.77 3.53
C LYS A 362 29.75 19.06 3.90
N LEU A 363 29.67 17.96 4.66
CA LEU A 363 30.81 17.15 5.08
C LEU A 363 31.12 16.01 4.09
N LEU A 364 30.19 15.68 3.20
CA LEU A 364 30.47 14.73 2.13
C LEU A 364 31.54 15.31 1.20
N PRO A 365 32.49 14.50 0.72
CA PRO A 365 33.41 14.94 -0.32
C PRO A 365 32.57 15.49 -1.48
N LYS A 366 32.79 16.75 -1.89
CA LYS A 366 32.26 17.23 -3.17
C LYS A 366 32.67 16.20 -4.20
N GLU A 367 31.71 15.58 -4.86
CA GLU A 367 31.92 14.46 -5.79
C GLU A 367 33.24 14.65 -6.54
N ALA A 368 34.19 13.73 -6.32
CA ALA A 368 35.31 13.61 -7.23
C ALA A 368 34.65 13.47 -8.61
N LYS A 369 34.95 14.41 -9.52
CA LYS A 369 34.45 14.41 -10.90
C LYS A 369 34.38 12.95 -11.38
N PRO A 370 33.27 12.50 -12.00
CA PRO A 370 33.20 11.13 -12.49
C PRO A 370 34.43 10.90 -13.35
N VAL A 371 35.35 10.06 -12.86
CA VAL A 371 36.50 9.66 -13.63
C VAL A 371 35.91 8.76 -14.70
N VAL A 372 35.71 9.33 -15.89
CA VAL A 372 35.44 8.56 -17.09
C VAL A 372 36.55 7.52 -17.17
N ALA A 373 36.20 6.24 -17.08
CA ALA A 373 37.14 5.12 -17.07
C ALA A 373 37.80 4.88 -18.45
N ASP A 374 37.97 5.92 -19.26
CA ASP A 374 38.57 5.88 -20.59
C ASP A 374 39.76 6.85 -20.69
N THR A 375 40.71 6.73 -19.76
CA THR A 375 42.09 7.19 -19.99
C THR A 375 43.08 6.25 -19.30
N TYR A 376 42.95 4.95 -19.54
CA TYR A 376 44.14 4.10 -19.61
C TYR A 376 44.88 4.48 -20.90
N ASN A 377 45.70 5.52 -20.82
CA ASN A 377 46.77 5.72 -21.79
C ASN A 377 47.70 4.52 -21.68
N LEU A 378 47.64 3.63 -22.67
CA LEU A 378 48.73 2.75 -23.02
C LEU A 378 49.96 3.64 -23.26
N ILE A 379 50.84 3.71 -22.26
CA ILE A 379 52.22 4.14 -22.48
C ILE A 379 52.84 3.05 -23.33
N VAL A 380 52.73 3.20 -24.64
CA VAL A 380 53.60 2.54 -25.61
C VAL A 380 54.98 3.15 -25.40
N ASN A 381 55.82 2.45 -24.64
CA ASN A 381 57.25 2.73 -24.55
C ASN A 381 57.89 2.42 -25.90
N ASP A 382 57.88 3.41 -26.79
CA ASP A 382 58.66 3.40 -28.01
C ASP A 382 60.04 3.99 -27.69
N LYS A 383 60.91 3.14 -27.13
CA LYS A 383 62.37 3.33 -27.04
C LYS A 383 63.00 2.06 -26.50
N LEU A 384 63.55 1.26 -27.42
CA LEU A 384 64.72 0.35 -27.29
C LEU A 384 64.49 -0.94 -28.09
N SER A 385 64.49 -0.81 -29.42
CA SER A 385 64.90 -1.87 -30.33
C SER A 385 66.16 -1.41 -31.05
N LYS A 386 67.32 -1.71 -30.45
CA LYS A 386 68.63 -1.81 -31.09
C LYS A 386 69.63 -2.33 -30.06
N GLU A 387 69.79 -3.65 -30.02
CA GLU A 387 71.05 -4.35 -30.32
C GLU A 387 71.08 -5.75 -29.71
N ASN A 388 71.52 -6.67 -30.56
CA ASN A 388 71.57 -8.12 -30.37
C ASN A 388 72.75 -8.56 -29.48
N ASN A 389 72.64 -9.84 -29.07
CA ASN A 389 73.69 -10.80 -28.72
C ASN A 389 74.26 -10.70 -27.30
N TYR A 390 74.04 -11.75 -26.48
CA TYR A 390 75.00 -12.85 -26.26
C TYR A 390 74.47 -13.90 -25.25
N LEU A 391 74.57 -15.18 -25.67
CA LEU A 391 74.89 -16.41 -24.93
C LEU A 391 74.01 -17.00 -23.79
N GLU A 392 73.43 -18.16 -24.12
CA GLU A 392 73.42 -19.46 -23.42
C GLU A 392 73.51 -19.54 -21.88
N LYS A 393 72.55 -20.28 -21.26
CA LYS A 393 72.76 -21.61 -20.63
C LYS A 393 71.49 -22.12 -19.94
N GLU A 394 71.04 -23.33 -20.28
CA GLU A 394 70.15 -24.16 -19.45
C GLU A 394 70.96 -24.92 -18.36
N PRO A 395 70.35 -25.82 -17.56
CA PRO A 395 69.61 -25.65 -16.30
C PRO A 395 70.37 -26.36 -15.14
N PRO A 396 69.82 -26.61 -13.92
CA PRO A 396 69.03 -27.84 -13.75
C PRO A 396 67.99 -27.90 -12.60
N ILE A 397 67.10 -28.87 -12.80
CA ILE A 397 66.32 -29.74 -11.91
C ILE A 397 66.78 -29.85 -10.44
N THR A 398 65.82 -29.82 -9.50
CA THR A 398 65.68 -30.70 -8.30
C THR A 398 64.35 -30.32 -7.61
N SER A 399 63.67 -31.07 -6.74
CA SER A 399 63.25 -32.48 -6.66
C SER A 399 62.36 -32.58 -5.40
N PHE A 400 61.39 -33.50 -5.41
CA PHE A 400 60.82 -34.22 -4.25
C PHE A 400 59.71 -33.66 -3.32
N LYS A 401 58.63 -34.48 -3.28
CA LYS A 401 57.73 -34.94 -2.19
C LYS A 401 56.86 -33.90 -1.46
N ALA A 402 55.52 -33.91 -1.58
CA ALA A 402 54.50 -34.94 -1.25
C ALA A 402 54.30 -35.20 0.25
N SER A 403 53.13 -34.77 0.77
CA SER A 403 52.39 -35.51 1.79
C SER A 403 50.88 -35.40 1.51
N LYS A 404 50.25 -36.58 1.51
CA LYS A 404 48.83 -36.86 1.32
C LYS A 404 48.08 -36.75 2.66
N ASN A 405 46.78 -36.47 2.61
CA ASN A 405 45.76 -37.34 3.22
C ASN A 405 44.34 -37.00 2.70
N ASN A 406 43.87 -37.80 1.73
CA ASN A 406 42.62 -38.62 1.68
C ASN A 406 41.60 -38.46 2.84
N ASN A 407 40.28 -38.65 2.73
CA ASN A 407 39.31 -39.22 1.77
C ASN A 407 37.88 -38.92 2.34
N ASN A 408 36.78 -38.66 1.61
CA ASN A 408 35.79 -39.57 0.96
C ASN A 408 34.65 -38.66 0.41
N GLU A 409 34.20 -38.69 -0.86
CA GLU A 409 33.19 -39.59 -1.51
C GLU A 409 31.91 -39.77 -0.67
N LYS A 410 30.64 -39.65 -1.11
CA LYS A 410 29.85 -39.65 -2.36
C LYS A 410 28.49 -38.95 -2.00
N ASP A 411 27.62 -38.40 -2.84
CA ASP A 411 26.83 -38.95 -3.95
C ASP A 411 26.08 -37.78 -4.63
N ALA A 412 25.88 -37.87 -5.95
CA ALA A 412 25.07 -36.93 -6.73
C ALA A 412 24.03 -37.70 -7.56
N PRO A 413 22.81 -37.18 -7.75
CA PRO A 413 21.96 -37.60 -8.85
C PRO A 413 21.83 -36.52 -9.94
N LYS A 414 22.13 -36.96 -11.16
CA LYS A 414 21.87 -36.27 -12.44
C LYS A 414 20.36 -36.19 -12.70
N PHE A 415 19.85 -35.04 -13.16
CA PHE A 415 18.57 -34.98 -13.88
C PHE A 415 18.70 -34.27 -15.24
N LYS A 416 18.13 -34.95 -16.23
CA LYS A 416 18.21 -34.71 -17.67
C LYS A 416 17.31 -33.55 -18.11
N LYS A 417 17.82 -32.71 -19.01
CA LYS A 417 17.06 -31.80 -19.88
C LYS A 417 16.13 -32.59 -20.81
N LYS A 418 14.84 -32.22 -20.89
CA LYS A 418 13.92 -32.63 -21.95
C LYS A 418 13.47 -31.40 -22.74
N LEU A 419 13.77 -31.41 -24.03
CA LEU A 419 13.23 -30.51 -25.04
C LEU A 419 11.73 -30.77 -25.22
N VAL A 420 10.92 -29.70 -25.26
CA VAL A 420 9.53 -29.75 -25.73
C VAL A 420 9.46 -29.06 -27.10
N LYS A 421 8.98 -29.81 -28.08
CA LYS A 421 8.71 -29.38 -29.46
C LYS A 421 7.44 -28.53 -29.51
N LYS A 422 7.52 -27.40 -30.20
CA LYS A 422 6.38 -26.66 -30.77
C LYS A 422 5.59 -27.57 -31.72
N LYS A 423 4.26 -27.59 -31.58
CA LYS A 423 3.34 -28.00 -32.65
C LYS A 423 2.34 -26.86 -32.90
N ASN A 424 2.39 -26.36 -34.13
CA ASN A 424 1.38 -25.53 -34.75
C ASN A 424 0.08 -26.34 -34.91
N ASN A 425 -1.07 -25.68 -34.72
CA ASN A 425 -2.29 -26.04 -35.42
C ASN A 425 -2.97 -24.76 -35.91
N LYS A 426 -3.02 -24.63 -37.23
CA LYS A 426 -3.77 -23.66 -38.02
C LYS A 426 -4.46 -24.47 -39.12
N LYS A 427 -5.79 -24.44 -39.19
CA LYS A 427 -6.73 -24.74 -40.29
C LYS A 427 -8.15 -24.58 -39.71
N GLU A 428 -8.93 -23.56 -40.03
CA GLU A 428 -9.68 -23.23 -41.27
C GLU A 428 -10.73 -24.27 -41.70
N MET A 429 -11.96 -23.74 -41.87
CA MET A 429 -13.21 -24.26 -42.50
C MET A 429 -13.96 -25.33 -41.68
N GLU A 430 -15.25 -25.20 -41.33
CA GLU A 430 -16.42 -24.49 -41.90
C GLU A 430 -17.22 -23.70 -40.84
#